data_AF-A0A8T4FHK5-F1
#
_entry.id   AF-A0A8T4FHK5-F1
#
_cell.length_a   1.000
_cell.length_b   1.000
_cell.length_c   1.000
_cell.angle_alpha   90.00
_cell.angle_beta   90.00
_cell.angle_gamma   90.00
#
_symmetry.space_group_name_H-M   'P 1'
#
loop_
_entity.id
_entity.type
_entity.pdbx_description
1 polymer ?
#
loop_
_entity_poly.entity_id
_entity_poly.type
_entity_poly.pdbx_seq_one_letter_code
_entity_poly.pdbx_strand_id
1 'polypeptide(L)'
;MVKLPDIASLTGSKQEVGEAVKLPSDSPAQSGSSAAASSGVSDAERAKIEAEAIKKYEADLKAKEDAEKARKYAEIEAKEKAEQERLLAEKQRQEELAREQQKKEKERQEWEREEALKKAEEEKKRAEIEKELIAKQKQEAKEKAAAEKAAKKNQSHTLRNAGIIVIILIAILAAAYISLISGVETFDGYGYPLSFQANYEVFVPDNTNCQFFGMPINALSSGGSVTLMVNNERKTLAIGEQGVFTTKHMTVKVFGIEIYSTDYQLTAEYEGVITNKDAFKFNLKTSSSIPSLLINPLSKNVEYRTI
;
A
#
# COMPACT_ATOMS: atom_id res chain seq x y z
N MET A 1 -5.89 10.04 -3.58
CA MET A 1 -7.18 9.34 -3.48
C MET A 1 -7.38 8.55 -4.77
N VAL A 2 -6.91 7.31 -4.78
CA VAL A 2 -7.03 6.40 -5.92
C VAL A 2 -8.25 5.52 -5.65
N LYS A 3 -9.25 5.60 -6.53
CA LYS A 3 -10.42 4.71 -6.51
C LYS A 3 -9.95 3.29 -6.78
N LEU A 4 -10.16 2.39 -5.82
CA LEU A 4 -10.05 0.95 -6.02
C LEU A 4 -11.18 0.48 -6.96
N PRO A 5 -10.93 -0.48 -7.87
CA PRO A 5 -11.96 -1.05 -8.72
C PRO A 5 -12.90 -1.99 -7.94
N ASP A 6 -14.17 -1.93 -8.30
CA ASP A 6 -15.29 -2.73 -7.79
C ASP A 6 -15.07 -4.24 -7.92
N ILE A 7 -15.39 -4.97 -6.85
CA ILE A 7 -15.39 -6.44 -6.73
C ILE A 7 -16.65 -7.05 -7.41
N ALA A 8 -17.36 -6.28 -8.25
CA ALA A 8 -18.60 -6.68 -8.88
C ALA A 8 -18.46 -7.27 -10.30
N SER A 9 -17.24 -7.54 -10.79
CA SER A 9 -17.01 -8.02 -12.17
C SER A 9 -16.63 -9.50 -12.31
N LEU A 10 -16.66 -10.28 -11.22
CA LEU A 10 -16.20 -11.68 -11.19
C LEU A 10 -17.32 -12.73 -11.02
N THR A 11 -18.53 -12.44 -11.52
CA THR A 11 -19.62 -13.42 -11.63
C THR A 11 -20.27 -13.35 -13.01
N GLY A 12 -19.47 -13.61 -14.04
CA GLY A 12 -19.91 -13.68 -15.43
C GLY A 12 -19.38 -14.93 -16.13
N SER A 13 -19.76 -16.11 -15.66
CA SER A 13 -19.53 -17.38 -16.38
C SER A 13 -20.58 -18.41 -15.96
N LYS A 14 -21.85 -18.11 -16.23
CA LYS A 14 -22.90 -19.11 -16.25
C LYS A 14 -22.84 -19.76 -17.63
N GLN A 15 -22.28 -20.95 -17.67
CA GLN A 15 -22.21 -21.81 -18.86
C GLN A 15 -23.65 -22.22 -19.22
N GLU A 16 -24.24 -21.56 -20.22
CA GLU A 16 -25.46 -22.04 -20.87
C GLU A 16 -25.12 -23.30 -21.65
N VAL A 17 -25.59 -24.43 -21.11
CA VAL A 17 -25.55 -25.73 -21.76
C VAL A 17 -26.84 -25.88 -22.54
N GLY A 18 -26.73 -26.01 -23.86
CA GLY A 18 -27.73 -26.69 -24.69
C GLY A 18 -28.73 -25.80 -25.43
N GLU A 19 -28.27 -25.02 -26.41
CA GLU A 19 -29.14 -24.58 -27.50
C GLU A 19 -29.01 -25.58 -28.67
N ALA A 20 -30.07 -26.36 -28.86
CA ALA A 20 -30.17 -27.38 -29.90
C ALA A 20 -30.19 -26.73 -31.29
N VAL A 21 -29.09 -26.85 -32.03
CA VAL A 21 -29.03 -26.54 -33.46
C VAL A 21 -29.91 -27.55 -34.21
N LYS A 22 -31.13 -27.13 -34.54
CA LYS A 22 -32.00 -27.77 -35.53
C LYS A 22 -31.31 -27.70 -36.90
N LEU A 23 -30.74 -28.81 -37.33
CA LEU A 23 -30.46 -29.06 -38.74
C LEU A 23 -31.77 -29.42 -39.46
N PRO A 24 -31.96 -28.97 -40.71
CA PRO A 24 -33.17 -29.24 -41.48
C PRO A 24 -33.25 -30.72 -41.85
N SER A 25 -34.27 -31.40 -41.32
CA SER A 25 -34.73 -32.69 -41.84
C SER A 25 -35.52 -32.45 -43.11
N ASP A 26 -34.84 -32.39 -44.24
CA ASP A 26 -35.44 -32.67 -45.54
C ASP A 26 -34.95 -34.03 -46.02
N SER A 27 -35.77 -35.05 -45.80
CA SER A 27 -35.71 -36.27 -46.58
C SER A 27 -37.11 -36.78 -46.88
N PRO A 28 -37.33 -37.25 -48.12
CA PRO A 28 -38.54 -36.94 -48.84
C PRO A 28 -39.53 -38.10 -48.84
N ALA A 29 -40.74 -37.72 -49.18
CA ALA A 29 -41.90 -38.55 -49.46
C ALA A 29 -41.60 -39.88 -50.16
N GLN A 30 -42.16 -40.94 -49.58
CA GLN A 30 -42.59 -42.11 -50.31
C GLN A 30 -43.44 -41.68 -51.50
N SER A 31 -42.98 -41.97 -52.72
CA SER A 31 -43.84 -42.08 -53.90
C SER A 31 -43.79 -43.52 -54.37
N GLY A 32 -44.85 -44.24 -54.06
CA GLY A 32 -45.11 -45.57 -54.60
C GLY A 32 -45.60 -45.46 -56.04
N SER A 33 -45.00 -46.29 -56.89
CA SER A 33 -45.57 -46.93 -58.08
C SER A 33 -46.42 -46.07 -59.03
N SER A 34 -45.85 -45.72 -60.18
CA SER A 34 -46.59 -45.79 -61.44
C SER A 34 -45.75 -46.54 -62.49
N ALA A 35 -46.44 -47.42 -63.19
CA ALA A 35 -45.89 -48.35 -64.14
C ALA A 35 -45.61 -47.70 -65.50
N ALA A 36 -44.70 -48.34 -66.24
CA ALA A 36 -44.69 -48.49 -67.70
C ALA A 36 -44.63 -47.21 -68.56
N ALA A 37 -43.47 -47.01 -69.21
CA ALA A 37 -43.40 -46.97 -70.67
C ALA A 37 -41.93 -46.88 -71.09
N SER A 38 -41.42 -48.01 -71.58
CA SER A 38 -40.21 -48.09 -72.40
C SER A 38 -40.45 -47.36 -73.73
N SER A 39 -39.58 -46.38 -74.05
CA SER A 39 -39.34 -45.98 -75.43
C SER A 39 -37.82 -45.93 -75.64
N GLY A 40 -37.36 -46.59 -76.71
CA GLY A 40 -35.96 -46.89 -76.96
C GLY A 40 -35.10 -45.65 -77.14
N VAL A 41 -34.21 -45.42 -76.17
CA VAL A 41 -33.01 -44.60 -76.34
C VAL A 41 -31.95 -45.53 -76.91
N SER A 42 -31.43 -45.20 -78.09
CA SER A 42 -30.41 -46.02 -78.76
C SER A 42 -29.12 -46.05 -77.93
N ASP A 43 -28.35 -47.14 -77.99
CA ASP A 43 -27.08 -47.27 -77.24
C ASP A 43 -26.10 -46.12 -77.52
N ALA A 44 -26.21 -45.48 -78.70
CA ALA A 44 -25.44 -44.30 -79.08
C ALA A 44 -25.80 -43.02 -78.29
N GLU A 45 -27.05 -42.86 -77.85
CA GLU A 45 -27.48 -41.73 -77.02
C GLU A 45 -27.10 -41.93 -75.55
N ARG A 46 -27.11 -43.17 -75.05
CA ARG A 46 -26.59 -43.48 -73.70
C ARG A 46 -25.11 -43.16 -73.57
N ALA A 47 -24.30 -43.52 -74.56
CA ALA A 47 -22.88 -43.19 -74.60
C ALA A 47 -22.61 -41.68 -74.63
N LYS A 48 -23.48 -40.89 -75.28
CA LYS A 48 -23.37 -39.41 -75.29
C LYS A 48 -23.71 -38.81 -73.91
N ILE A 49 -24.75 -39.30 -73.25
CA ILE A 49 -25.15 -38.85 -71.91
C ILE A 49 -24.04 -39.16 -70.89
N GLU A 50 -23.45 -40.35 -70.96
CA GLU A 50 -22.32 -40.73 -70.09
C GLU A 50 -21.08 -39.87 -70.35
N ALA A 51 -20.74 -39.61 -71.62
CA ALA A 51 -19.61 -38.75 -71.97
C ALA A 51 -19.80 -37.29 -71.51
N GLU A 52 -21.02 -36.75 -71.58
CA GLU A 52 -21.34 -35.41 -71.05
C GLU A 52 -21.30 -35.37 -69.52
N ALA A 53 -21.77 -36.42 -68.85
CA ALA A 53 -21.71 -36.54 -67.38
C ALA A 53 -20.25 -36.57 -66.88
N ILE A 54 -19.38 -37.31 -67.54
CA ILE A 54 -17.94 -37.38 -67.20
C ILE A 54 -17.28 -36.01 -67.40
N LYS A 55 -17.53 -35.33 -68.53
CA LYS A 55 -17.00 -33.98 -68.77
C LYS A 55 -17.46 -32.97 -67.73
N LYS A 56 -18.72 -33.05 -67.30
CA LYS A 56 -19.26 -32.17 -66.26
C LYS A 56 -18.62 -32.45 -64.89
N TYR A 57 -18.38 -33.73 -64.58
CA TYR A 57 -17.69 -34.12 -63.35
C TYR A 57 -16.23 -33.64 -63.33
N GLU A 58 -15.50 -33.79 -64.44
CA GLU A 58 -14.12 -33.30 -64.58
C GLU A 58 -14.05 -31.76 -64.46
N ALA A 59 -15.00 -31.05 -65.05
CA ALA A 59 -15.10 -29.59 -64.93
C ALA A 59 -15.40 -29.14 -63.49
N ASP A 60 -16.29 -29.85 -62.77
CA ASP A 60 -16.60 -29.58 -61.36
C ASP A 60 -15.41 -29.88 -60.45
N LEU A 61 -14.68 -30.97 -60.71
CA LEU A 61 -13.46 -31.31 -59.98
C LEU A 61 -12.40 -30.21 -60.14
N LYS A 62 -12.16 -29.76 -61.37
CA LYS A 62 -11.20 -28.68 -61.66
C LYS A 62 -11.62 -27.36 -61.02
N ALA A 63 -12.92 -27.02 -61.08
CA ALA A 63 -13.45 -25.82 -60.43
C ALA A 63 -13.28 -25.87 -58.90
N LYS A 64 -13.44 -27.04 -58.28
CA LYS A 64 -13.18 -27.24 -56.85
C LYS A 64 -11.70 -27.10 -56.50
N GLU A 65 -10.80 -27.67 -57.30
CA GLU A 65 -9.35 -27.52 -57.11
C GLU A 65 -8.90 -26.06 -57.24
N ASP A 66 -9.40 -25.32 -58.24
CA ASP A 66 -9.08 -23.92 -58.45
C ASP A 66 -9.66 -23.04 -57.32
N ALA A 67 -10.87 -23.35 -56.83
CA ALA A 67 -11.45 -22.69 -55.67
C ALA A 67 -10.69 -22.97 -54.37
N GLU A 68 -10.18 -24.20 -54.17
CA GLU A 68 -9.36 -24.53 -53.01
C GLU A 68 -8.00 -23.82 -53.06
N LYS A 69 -7.36 -23.77 -54.22
CA LYS A 69 -6.11 -23.00 -54.42
C LYS A 69 -6.33 -21.51 -54.14
N ALA A 70 -7.40 -20.92 -54.68
CA ALA A 70 -7.73 -19.52 -54.41
C ALA A 70 -7.94 -19.23 -52.92
N ARG A 71 -8.60 -20.14 -52.19
CA ARG A 71 -8.76 -20.02 -50.72
C ARG A 71 -7.43 -20.11 -49.99
N LYS A 72 -6.54 -21.03 -50.37
CA LYS A 72 -5.21 -21.15 -49.77
C LYS A 72 -4.37 -19.89 -50.01
N TYR A 73 -4.40 -19.32 -51.21
CA TYR A 73 -3.71 -18.05 -51.49
C TYR A 73 -4.27 -16.89 -50.66
N ALA A 74 -5.59 -16.76 -50.57
CA ALA A 74 -6.22 -15.73 -49.75
C ALA A 74 -5.90 -15.88 -48.25
N GLU A 75 -5.80 -17.12 -47.75
CA GLU A 75 -5.41 -17.40 -46.36
C GLU A 75 -3.95 -17.01 -46.09
N ILE A 76 -3.04 -17.29 -47.03
CA ILE A 76 -1.62 -16.91 -46.91
C ILE A 76 -1.49 -15.38 -46.90
N GLU A 77 -2.13 -14.67 -47.83
CA GLU A 77 -2.10 -13.21 -47.90
C GLU A 77 -2.68 -12.56 -46.64
N ALA A 78 -3.78 -13.12 -46.11
CA ALA A 78 -4.37 -12.67 -44.85
C ALA A 78 -3.44 -12.88 -43.65
N LYS A 79 -2.71 -14.01 -43.59
CA LYS A 79 -1.73 -14.29 -42.53
C LYS A 79 -0.52 -13.35 -42.61
N GLU A 80 0.02 -13.12 -43.80
CA GLU A 80 1.14 -12.20 -44.00
C GLU A 80 0.76 -10.77 -43.59
N LYS A 81 -0.44 -10.32 -43.97
CA LYS A 81 -0.94 -8.99 -43.57
C LYS A 81 -1.14 -8.89 -42.06
N ALA A 82 -1.70 -9.92 -41.43
CA ALA A 82 -1.86 -9.96 -39.98
C ALA A 82 -0.51 -9.98 -39.24
N GLU A 83 0.50 -10.68 -39.77
CA GLU A 83 1.84 -10.70 -39.20
C GLU A 83 2.54 -9.34 -39.31
N GLN A 84 2.45 -8.67 -40.48
CA GLN A 84 2.98 -7.32 -40.65
C GLN A 84 2.33 -6.31 -39.71
N GLU A 85 1.01 -6.41 -39.49
CA GLU A 85 0.30 -5.56 -38.54
C GLU A 85 0.76 -5.81 -37.10
N ARG A 86 0.96 -7.08 -36.71
CA ARG A 86 1.49 -7.43 -35.38
C ARG A 86 2.89 -6.89 -35.16
N LEU A 87 3.77 -7.00 -36.15
CA LEU A 87 5.14 -6.46 -36.07
C LEU A 87 5.14 -4.94 -35.93
N LEU A 88 4.24 -4.24 -36.65
CA LEU A 88 4.12 -2.78 -36.54
C LEU A 88 3.56 -2.36 -35.17
N ALA A 89 2.57 -3.08 -34.66
CA ALA A 89 2.02 -2.85 -33.33
C ALA A 89 3.06 -3.13 -32.22
N GLU A 90 3.88 -4.18 -32.36
CA GLU A 90 4.95 -4.48 -31.42
C GLU A 90 6.04 -3.40 -31.42
N LYS A 91 6.44 -2.93 -32.61
CA LYS A 91 7.40 -1.82 -32.75
C LYS A 91 6.88 -0.53 -32.09
N GLN A 92 5.59 -0.21 -32.25
CA GLN A 92 4.97 0.94 -31.59
C GLN A 92 4.97 0.80 -30.07
N ARG A 93 4.67 -0.39 -29.53
CA ARG A 93 4.74 -0.66 -28.09
C ARG A 93 6.16 -0.52 -27.55
N GLN A 94 7.17 -0.99 -28.29
CA GLN A 94 8.57 -0.82 -27.87
C GLN A 94 8.99 0.65 -27.87
N GLU A 95 8.57 1.44 -28.86
CA GLU A 95 8.85 2.88 -28.90
C GLU A 95 8.15 3.63 -27.75
N GLU A 96 6.90 3.27 -27.44
CA GLU A 96 6.16 3.85 -26.32
C GLU A 96 6.83 3.54 -24.96
N LEU A 97 7.24 2.29 -24.74
CA LEU A 97 7.98 1.89 -23.55
C LEU A 97 9.31 2.63 -23.43
N ALA A 98 10.04 2.83 -24.54
CA ALA A 98 11.27 3.60 -24.55
C ALA A 98 11.03 5.08 -24.20
N ARG A 99 9.95 5.69 -24.71
CA ARG A 99 9.55 7.06 -24.36
C ARG A 99 9.15 7.18 -22.89
N GLU A 100 8.45 6.20 -22.34
CA GLU A 100 8.07 6.17 -20.92
C GLU A 100 9.30 6.04 -20.02
N GLN A 101 10.26 5.17 -20.38
CA GLN A 101 11.52 5.03 -19.66
C GLN A 101 12.33 6.33 -19.68
N GLN A 102 12.45 6.99 -20.84
CA GLN A 102 13.13 8.29 -20.94
C GLN A 102 12.44 9.36 -20.10
N LYS A 103 11.11 9.37 -20.04
CA LYS A 103 10.36 10.31 -19.19
C LYS A 103 10.62 10.06 -17.71
N LYS A 104 10.60 8.80 -17.27
CA LYS A 104 10.92 8.41 -15.89
C LYS A 104 12.36 8.74 -15.51
N GLU A 105 13.31 8.59 -16.44
CA GLU A 105 14.70 8.93 -16.19
C GLU A 105 14.90 10.45 -16.06
N LYS A 106 14.25 11.25 -16.93
CA LYS A 106 14.27 12.72 -16.82
C LYS A 106 13.65 13.19 -15.49
N GLU A 107 12.52 12.63 -15.09
CA GLU A 107 11.87 12.94 -13.83
C GLU A 107 12.75 12.60 -12.61
N ARG A 108 13.46 11.46 -12.65
CA ARG A 108 14.47 11.12 -11.63
C ARG A 108 15.63 12.11 -11.60
N GLN A 109 16.16 12.50 -12.75
CA GLN A 109 17.26 13.47 -12.81
C GLN A 109 16.82 14.86 -12.31
N GLU A 110 15.60 15.28 -12.61
CA GLU A 110 15.04 16.54 -12.08
C GLU A 110 14.86 16.46 -10.57
N TRP A 111 14.31 15.36 -10.06
CA TRP A 111 14.16 15.13 -8.63
C TRP A 111 15.52 15.13 -7.90
N GLU A 112 16.53 14.46 -8.45
CA GLU A 112 17.90 14.45 -7.90
C GLU A 112 18.52 15.86 -7.90
N ARG A 113 18.28 16.67 -8.94
CA ARG A 113 18.74 18.06 -8.98
C ARG A 113 18.03 18.93 -7.94
N GLU A 114 16.72 18.78 -7.78
CA GLU A 114 15.96 19.49 -6.75
C GLU A 114 16.41 19.09 -5.34
N GLU A 115 16.64 17.81 -5.09
CA GLU A 115 17.13 17.32 -3.80
C GLU A 115 18.54 17.84 -3.50
N ALA A 116 19.43 17.85 -4.50
CA ALA A 116 20.77 18.41 -4.37
C ALA A 116 20.74 19.93 -4.09
N LEU A 117 19.86 20.68 -4.76
CA LEU A 117 19.68 22.11 -4.51
C LEU A 117 19.15 22.35 -3.09
N LYS A 118 18.17 21.57 -2.64
CA LYS A 118 17.63 21.66 -1.28
C LYS A 118 18.69 21.36 -0.22
N LYS A 119 19.50 20.31 -0.42
CA LYS A 119 20.62 19.98 0.47
C LYS A 119 21.66 21.10 0.51
N ALA A 120 22.00 21.68 -0.63
CA ALA A 120 22.94 22.81 -0.70
C ALA A 120 22.39 24.08 -0.01
N GLU A 121 21.08 24.33 -0.08
CA GLU A 121 20.45 25.44 0.63
C GLU A 121 20.43 25.21 2.16
N GLU A 122 20.11 24.00 2.60
CA GLU A 122 20.15 23.62 4.01
C GLU A 122 21.57 23.69 4.59
N GLU A 123 22.59 23.29 3.82
CA GLU A 123 23.99 23.40 4.21
C GLU A 123 24.43 24.86 4.33
N LYS A 124 24.01 25.73 3.40
CA LYS A 124 24.24 27.18 3.50
C LYS A 124 23.59 27.78 4.76
N LYS A 125 22.35 27.39 5.07
CA LYS A 125 21.66 27.83 6.30
C LYS A 125 22.37 27.35 7.56
N ARG A 126 22.84 26.09 7.59
CA ARG A 126 23.63 25.55 8.71
C ARG A 126 24.94 26.30 8.89
N ALA A 127 25.66 26.58 7.81
CA ALA A 127 26.90 27.33 7.85
C ALA A 127 26.70 28.79 8.31
N GLU A 128 25.59 29.42 7.95
CA GLU A 128 25.23 30.76 8.43
C GLU A 128 24.89 30.75 9.93
N ILE A 129 24.08 29.79 10.40
CA ILE A 129 23.79 29.61 11.83
C ILE A 129 25.07 29.35 12.62
N GLU A 130 25.97 28.49 12.12
CA GLU A 130 27.25 28.20 12.79
C GLU A 130 28.13 29.45 12.89
N LYS A 131 28.21 30.25 11.81
CA LYS A 131 28.93 31.54 11.84
C LYS A 131 28.32 32.51 12.83
N GLU A 132 27.00 32.61 12.90
CA GLU A 132 26.31 33.47 13.86
C GLU A 132 26.55 33.00 15.29
N LEU A 133 26.55 31.69 15.53
CA LEU A 133 26.79 31.09 16.83
C LEU A 133 28.24 31.29 17.30
N ILE A 134 29.22 31.17 16.40
CA ILE A 134 30.63 31.47 16.68
C ILE A 134 30.81 32.97 16.95
N ALA A 135 30.16 33.85 16.18
CA ALA A 135 30.22 35.30 16.39
C ALA A 135 29.63 35.68 17.75
N LYS A 136 28.48 35.09 18.12
CA LYS A 136 27.81 35.28 19.41
C LYS A 136 28.66 34.76 20.57
N GLN A 137 29.25 33.57 20.45
CA GLN A 137 30.19 33.05 21.45
C GLN A 137 31.42 33.95 21.60
N LYS A 138 31.94 34.51 20.50
CA LYS A 138 33.08 35.44 20.55
C LYS A 138 32.70 36.78 21.20
N GLN A 139 31.48 37.27 20.97
CA GLN A 139 30.94 38.44 21.67
C GLN A 139 30.74 38.15 23.16
N GLU A 140 30.10 37.03 23.49
CA GLU A 140 29.87 36.61 24.88
C GLU A 140 31.19 36.35 25.61
N ALA A 141 32.21 35.81 24.94
CA ALA A 141 33.54 35.65 25.52
C ALA A 141 34.25 37.00 25.73
N LYS A 142 34.10 37.96 24.81
CA LYS A 142 34.61 39.33 24.99
C LYS A 142 33.89 40.04 26.13
N GLU A 143 32.57 39.87 26.24
CA GLU A 143 31.74 40.45 27.28
C GLU A 143 32.03 39.79 28.64
N LYS A 144 32.19 38.47 28.70
CA LYS A 144 32.68 37.74 29.88
C LYS A 144 34.09 38.18 30.26
N ALA A 145 35.00 38.39 29.31
CA ALA A 145 36.35 38.88 29.61
C ALA A 145 36.34 40.35 30.08
N ALA A 146 35.43 41.19 29.56
CA ALA A 146 35.23 42.56 30.02
C ALA A 146 34.57 42.60 31.40
N ALA A 147 33.58 41.75 31.64
CA ALA A 147 32.91 41.57 32.92
C ALA A 147 33.84 40.95 33.96
N GLU A 148 34.75 40.03 33.59
CA GLU A 148 35.75 39.47 34.50
C GLU A 148 36.84 40.50 34.83
N LYS A 149 37.22 41.37 33.86
CA LYS A 149 38.09 42.53 34.13
C LYS A 149 37.39 43.58 35.02
N ALA A 150 36.08 43.78 34.85
CA ALA A 150 35.27 44.65 35.71
C ALA A 150 35.01 44.05 37.10
N ALA A 151 34.84 42.72 37.19
CA ALA A 151 34.66 41.97 38.42
C ALA A 151 35.97 41.88 39.23
N LYS A 152 37.13 41.72 38.58
CA LYS A 152 38.44 41.85 39.24
C LYS A 152 38.68 43.25 39.82
N LYS A 153 37.93 44.26 39.38
CA LYS A 153 37.95 45.61 39.96
C LYS A 153 37.02 45.78 41.17
N ASN A 154 36.01 44.91 41.36
CA ASN A 154 34.99 45.03 42.40
C ASN A 154 34.25 43.70 42.69
N GLN A 155 34.89 42.65 43.23
CA GLN A 155 34.11 41.47 43.65
C GLN A 155 34.52 40.95 45.02
N SER A 156 33.71 41.36 46.00
CA SER A 156 33.54 40.68 47.27
C SER A 156 32.86 39.32 47.05
N HIS A 157 33.12 38.39 47.98
CA HIS A 157 32.84 36.94 47.88
C HIS A 157 31.38 36.50 47.64
N THR A 158 30.41 37.42 47.57
CA THR A 158 28.97 37.11 47.51
C THR A 158 28.44 36.75 46.12
N LEU A 159 28.95 37.32 45.03
CA LEU A 159 28.41 37.05 43.68
C LEU A 159 28.83 35.70 43.07
N ARG A 160 29.99 35.15 43.48
CA ARG A 160 30.49 33.87 42.96
C ARG A 160 29.61 32.69 43.39
N ASN A 161 29.04 32.76 44.59
CA ASN A 161 28.16 31.73 45.11
C ASN A 161 26.78 31.77 44.42
N ALA A 162 26.29 32.95 44.05
CA ALA A 162 25.00 33.10 43.36
C ALA A 162 25.00 32.47 41.96
N GLY A 163 26.08 32.61 41.18
CA GLY A 163 26.16 32.01 39.84
C GLY A 163 26.17 30.47 39.85
N ILE A 164 26.83 29.87 40.83
CA ILE A 164 26.87 28.41 41.00
C ILE A 164 25.47 27.87 41.36
N ILE A 165 24.75 28.59 42.23
CA ILE A 165 23.38 28.22 42.63
C ILE A 165 22.43 28.21 41.42
N VAL A 166 22.54 29.18 40.51
CA VAL A 166 21.68 29.25 39.31
C VAL A 166 21.94 28.08 38.35
N ILE A 167 23.20 27.71 38.13
CA ILE A 167 23.55 26.57 37.25
C ILE A 167 23.05 25.24 37.85
N ILE A 168 23.19 25.06 39.17
CA ILE A 168 22.66 23.90 39.88
C ILE A 168 21.14 23.86 39.78
N LEU A 169 20.45 25.00 39.91
CA LEU A 169 19.00 25.09 39.74
C LEU A 169 18.53 24.66 38.34
N ILE A 170 19.23 25.10 37.29
CA ILE A 170 18.91 24.71 35.91
C ILE A 170 19.16 23.21 35.70
N ALA A 171 20.25 22.67 36.24
CA ALA A 171 20.54 21.24 36.16
C ALA A 171 19.50 20.39 36.92
N ILE A 172 19.03 20.86 38.09
CA ILE A 172 17.94 20.21 38.83
C ILE A 172 16.63 20.27 38.05
N LEU A 173 16.30 21.40 37.43
CA LEU A 173 15.09 21.53 36.60
C LEU A 173 15.15 20.63 35.37
N ALA A 174 16.30 20.52 34.71
CA ALA A 174 16.50 19.63 33.57
C ALA A 174 16.43 18.14 33.98
N ALA A 175 17.02 17.77 35.12
CA ALA A 175 16.92 16.42 35.66
C ALA A 175 15.48 16.10 36.12
N ALA A 176 14.78 17.05 36.72
CA ALA A 176 13.38 16.91 37.09
C ALA A 176 12.47 16.77 35.85
N TYR A 177 12.79 17.45 34.76
CA TYR A 177 12.08 17.32 33.48
C TYR A 177 12.23 15.94 32.84
N ILE A 178 13.38 15.27 33.03
CA ILE A 178 13.58 13.90 32.54
C ILE A 178 12.93 12.88 33.49
N SER A 179 12.93 13.13 34.80
CA SER A 179 12.25 12.31 35.82
C SER A 179 10.73 12.53 35.91
N LEU A 180 10.14 13.26 34.96
CA LEU A 180 8.82 13.88 35.13
C LEU A 180 7.66 12.87 35.15
N ILE A 181 7.77 11.66 34.59
CA ILE A 181 6.69 10.66 34.67
C ILE A 181 6.99 9.61 35.73
N SER A 182 6.37 9.76 36.90
CA SER A 182 6.55 8.85 38.05
C SER A 182 5.79 7.53 37.91
N GLY A 183 4.82 7.44 36.99
CA GLY A 183 4.09 6.20 36.72
C GLY A 183 2.85 6.43 35.86
N VAL A 184 2.47 5.38 35.13
CA VAL A 184 1.16 5.26 34.48
C VAL A 184 0.41 4.17 35.23
N GLU A 185 -0.74 4.50 35.80
CA GLU A 185 -1.59 3.54 36.46
C GLU A 185 -2.79 3.24 35.56
N THR A 186 -3.15 1.97 35.45
CA THR A 186 -4.28 1.51 34.65
C THR A 186 -5.27 0.74 35.51
N PHE A 187 -6.53 1.18 35.53
CA PHE A 187 -7.63 0.56 36.27
C PHE A 187 -8.76 0.15 35.32
N ASP A 188 -9.80 -0.49 35.85
CA ASP A 188 -11.03 -0.68 35.09
C ASP A 188 -11.70 0.67 34.77
N GLY A 189 -12.26 0.80 33.56
CA GLY A 189 -12.86 2.05 33.10
C GLY A 189 -14.02 2.50 33.98
N TYR A 190 -14.13 3.81 34.20
CA TYR A 190 -15.21 4.39 35.00
C TYR A 190 -16.52 4.60 34.23
N GLY A 191 -16.52 4.31 32.92
CA GLY A 191 -17.70 4.41 32.07
C GLY A 191 -17.92 5.81 31.49
N TYR A 192 -16.88 6.63 31.42
CA TYR A 192 -16.95 7.92 30.76
C TYR A 192 -17.19 7.75 29.26
N PRO A 193 -17.92 8.68 28.61
CA PRO A 193 -18.14 8.62 27.17
C PRO A 193 -16.81 8.78 26.42
N LEU A 194 -16.52 7.86 25.51
CA LEU A 194 -15.30 7.84 24.70
C LEU A 194 -15.46 8.69 23.43
N SER A 195 -15.52 10.00 23.62
CA SER A 195 -15.86 10.96 22.56
C SER A 195 -14.72 11.27 21.58
N PHE A 196 -13.48 10.97 21.94
CA PHE A 196 -12.31 11.22 21.09
C PHE A 196 -11.82 9.93 20.47
N GLN A 197 -11.40 9.98 19.21
CA GLN A 197 -10.90 8.83 18.47
C GLN A 197 -9.67 9.21 17.67
N ALA A 198 -8.64 8.38 17.73
CA ALA A 198 -7.42 8.53 16.94
C ALA A 198 -7.01 7.18 16.36
N ASN A 199 -6.52 7.21 15.12
CA ASN A 199 -6.04 6.03 14.41
C ASN A 199 -4.52 6.08 14.33
N TYR A 200 -3.89 4.94 14.60
CA TYR A 200 -2.46 4.78 14.58
C TYR A 200 -2.08 3.51 13.84
N GLU A 201 -1.00 3.58 13.08
CA GLU A 201 -0.26 2.43 12.60
C GLU A 201 0.87 2.17 13.59
N VAL A 202 0.91 0.98 14.18
CA VAL A 202 1.83 0.63 15.28
C VAL A 202 2.63 -0.60 14.91
N PHE A 203 3.96 -0.50 15.00
CA PHE A 203 4.89 -1.57 14.72
C PHE A 203 5.49 -2.07 16.03
N VAL A 204 5.12 -3.30 16.40
CA VAL A 204 5.55 -3.94 17.64
C VAL A 204 6.62 -4.98 17.30
N PRO A 205 7.83 -4.89 17.88
CA PRO A 205 8.82 -5.95 17.76
C PRO A 205 8.31 -7.24 18.42
N ASP A 206 8.56 -8.38 17.77
CA ASP A 206 8.15 -9.68 18.30
C ASP A 206 8.80 -9.96 19.67
N ASN A 207 8.01 -10.53 20.57
CA ASN A 207 8.39 -10.95 21.91
C ASN A 207 9.10 -9.85 22.76
N THR A 208 8.79 -8.59 22.49
CA THR A 208 9.36 -7.44 23.22
C THR A 208 8.27 -6.74 24.02
N ASN A 209 8.57 -6.43 25.29
CA ASN A 209 7.69 -5.59 26.10
C ASN A 209 7.86 -4.13 25.69
N CYS A 210 6.82 -3.57 25.10
CA CYS A 210 6.76 -2.18 24.67
C CYS A 210 5.68 -1.43 25.46
N GLN A 211 5.70 -0.10 25.39
CA GLN A 211 4.65 0.74 25.94
C GLN A 211 4.10 1.64 24.83
N PHE A 212 2.80 1.60 24.61
CA PHE A 212 2.11 2.49 23.69
C PHE A 212 1.17 3.38 24.48
N PHE A 213 1.42 4.70 24.48
CA PHE A 213 0.69 5.65 25.35
C PHE A 213 0.59 5.21 26.82
N GLY A 214 1.64 4.60 27.37
CA GLY A 214 1.69 4.14 28.75
C GLY A 214 1.03 2.78 28.98
N MET A 215 0.37 2.21 27.97
CA MET A 215 -0.17 0.85 28.00
C MET A 215 0.95 -0.14 27.70
N PRO A 216 1.28 -1.08 28.59
CA PRO A 216 2.15 -2.20 28.28
C PRO A 216 1.52 -3.06 27.17
N ILE A 217 2.26 -3.19 26.07
CA ILE A 217 1.91 -4.03 24.93
C ILE A 217 3.02 -5.05 24.67
N ASN A 218 2.64 -6.25 24.28
CA ASN A 218 3.56 -7.29 23.82
C ASN A 218 2.86 -8.10 22.72
N ALA A 219 3.54 -8.30 21.61
CA ALA A 219 3.07 -9.12 20.51
C ALA A 219 3.94 -10.39 20.43
N LEU A 220 3.28 -11.53 20.30
CA LEU A 220 3.93 -12.82 20.05
C LEU A 220 3.40 -13.40 18.75
N SER A 221 4.24 -13.43 17.72
CA SER A 221 3.87 -13.91 16.39
C SER A 221 3.99 -15.44 16.29
N SER A 222 3.00 -16.11 15.71
CA SER A 222 3.00 -17.56 15.50
C SER A 222 2.23 -17.96 14.25
N GLY A 223 2.96 -18.34 13.20
CA GLY A 223 2.44 -19.12 12.07
C GLY A 223 1.24 -18.49 11.33
N GLY A 224 1.21 -17.16 11.22
CA GLY A 224 0.13 -16.40 10.55
C GLY A 224 -0.93 -15.81 11.49
N SER A 225 -0.76 -15.98 12.79
CA SER A 225 -1.55 -15.31 13.83
C SER A 225 -0.62 -14.58 14.80
N VAL A 226 -1.12 -13.56 15.47
CA VAL A 226 -0.39 -12.85 16.52
C VAL A 226 -1.19 -12.86 17.80
N THR A 227 -0.53 -13.16 18.91
CA THR A 227 -1.08 -12.98 20.24
C THR A 227 -0.67 -11.61 20.74
N LEU A 228 -1.60 -10.66 20.72
CA LEU A 228 -1.42 -9.32 21.27
C LEU A 228 -1.88 -9.30 22.73
N MET A 229 -0.98 -8.89 23.61
CA MET A 229 -1.25 -8.65 25.02
C MET A 229 -1.25 -7.16 25.30
N VAL A 230 -2.34 -6.63 25.85
CA VAL A 230 -2.50 -5.22 26.22
C VAL A 230 -3.01 -5.17 27.66
N ASN A 231 -2.28 -4.55 28.58
CA ASN A 231 -2.68 -4.45 30.00
C ASN A 231 -3.11 -5.78 30.62
N ASN A 232 -2.34 -6.84 30.34
CA ASN A 232 -2.59 -8.20 30.83
C ASN A 232 -3.84 -8.90 30.24
N GLU A 233 -4.55 -8.26 29.30
CA GLU A 233 -5.58 -8.88 28.47
C GLU A 233 -4.93 -9.43 27.20
N ARG A 234 -5.18 -10.71 26.88
CA ARG A 234 -4.59 -11.40 25.74
C ARG A 234 -5.63 -11.67 24.67
N LYS A 235 -5.34 -11.31 23.42
CA LYS A 235 -6.14 -11.67 22.25
C LYS A 235 -5.27 -12.23 21.14
N THR A 236 -5.67 -13.36 20.57
CA THR A 236 -5.05 -13.89 19.36
C THR A 236 -5.83 -13.39 18.17
N LEU A 237 -5.13 -12.81 17.20
CA LEU A 237 -5.68 -12.20 16.01
C LEU A 237 -5.05 -12.85 14.78
N ALA A 238 -5.86 -13.27 13.82
CA ALA A 238 -5.41 -13.59 12.48
C ALA A 238 -5.20 -12.30 11.66
N ILE A 239 -4.52 -12.40 10.52
CA ILE A 239 -4.32 -11.26 9.61
C ILE A 239 -5.69 -10.74 9.13
N GLY A 240 -5.93 -9.44 9.28
CA GLY A 240 -7.19 -8.76 8.99
C GLY A 240 -8.25 -8.88 10.10
N GLU A 241 -7.96 -9.56 11.21
CA GLU A 241 -8.88 -9.70 12.33
C GLU A 241 -8.75 -8.52 13.30
N GLN A 242 -9.89 -8.06 13.82
CA GLN A 242 -9.98 -6.98 14.80
C GLN A 242 -10.25 -7.52 16.20
N GLY A 243 -9.43 -7.11 17.16
CA GLY A 243 -9.59 -7.34 18.59
C GLY A 243 -9.95 -6.06 19.33
N VAL A 244 -11.13 -6.02 19.95
CA VAL A 244 -11.52 -4.91 20.84
C VAL A 244 -11.11 -5.24 22.28
N PHE A 245 -10.24 -4.47 22.88
CA PHE A 245 -9.86 -4.61 24.29
C PHE A 245 -10.87 -3.91 25.20
N THR A 246 -10.96 -4.37 26.45
CA THR A 246 -11.89 -3.79 27.41
C THR A 246 -11.54 -2.35 27.76
N THR A 247 -12.54 -1.55 28.11
CA THR A 247 -12.32 -0.15 28.51
C THR A 247 -11.57 -0.10 29.83
N LYS A 248 -10.50 0.70 29.87
CA LYS A 248 -9.65 0.89 31.04
C LYS A 248 -9.51 2.37 31.34
N HIS A 249 -9.25 2.69 32.60
CA HIS A 249 -8.90 4.03 33.05
C HIS A 249 -7.39 4.18 33.09
N MET A 250 -6.86 5.27 32.55
CA MET A 250 -5.44 5.62 32.63
C MET A 250 -5.26 6.89 33.46
N THR A 251 -4.35 6.85 34.41
CA THR A 251 -3.92 8.02 35.19
C THR A 251 -2.41 8.23 35.01
N VAL A 252 -2.04 9.43 34.58
CA VAL A 252 -0.64 9.84 34.42
C VAL A 252 -0.27 10.75 35.59
N LYS A 253 0.74 10.33 36.36
CA LYS A 253 1.22 11.08 37.53
C LYS A 253 2.64 11.60 37.33
N VAL A 254 2.84 12.84 37.73
CA VAL A 254 4.11 13.56 37.75
C VAL A 254 4.42 13.95 39.18
N PHE A 255 5.53 13.44 39.75
CA PHE A 255 5.86 13.63 41.17
C PHE A 255 4.72 13.25 42.13
N GLY A 256 3.94 12.21 41.78
CA GLY A 256 2.78 11.78 42.57
C GLY A 256 1.52 12.65 42.42
N ILE A 257 1.59 13.75 41.67
CA ILE A 257 0.43 14.59 41.34
C ILE A 257 -0.15 14.11 40.01
N GLU A 258 -1.46 13.88 39.97
CA GLU A 258 -2.18 13.52 38.75
C GLU A 258 -2.25 14.73 37.81
N ILE A 259 -1.70 14.57 36.61
CA ILE A 259 -1.70 15.62 35.57
C ILE A 259 -2.69 15.34 34.45
N TYR A 260 -3.10 14.08 34.29
CA TYR A 260 -3.97 13.65 33.22
C TYR A 260 -4.64 12.32 33.59
N SER A 261 -5.93 12.24 33.31
CA SER A 261 -6.75 11.05 33.53
C SER A 261 -7.75 10.90 32.40
N THR A 262 -7.90 9.68 31.89
CA THR A 262 -8.87 9.38 30.82
C THR A 262 -9.25 7.91 30.82
N ASP A 263 -10.51 7.63 30.48
CA ASP A 263 -10.91 6.28 30.05
C ASP A 263 -10.50 6.09 28.60
N TYR A 264 -10.02 4.90 28.26
CA TYR A 264 -9.68 4.52 26.90
C TYR A 264 -10.19 3.13 26.54
N GLN A 265 -10.44 2.95 25.26
CA GLN A 265 -10.69 1.66 24.63
C GLN A 265 -9.80 1.53 23.41
N LEU A 266 -9.13 0.40 23.30
CA LEU A 266 -8.25 0.08 22.18
C LEU A 266 -8.90 -0.98 21.31
N THR A 267 -9.01 -0.72 20.02
CA THR A 267 -9.26 -1.76 19.01
C THR A 267 -8.01 -1.93 18.18
N ALA A 268 -7.51 -3.15 18.06
CA ALA A 268 -6.35 -3.48 17.26
C ALA A 268 -6.75 -4.38 16.09
N GLU A 269 -6.32 -4.04 14.88
CA GLU A 269 -6.40 -4.90 13.70
C GLU A 269 -4.99 -5.37 13.34
N TYR A 270 -4.80 -6.68 13.16
CA TYR A 270 -3.49 -7.21 12.78
C TYR A 270 -3.31 -7.16 11.26
N GLU A 271 -2.27 -6.49 10.78
CA GLU A 271 -1.99 -6.37 9.34
C GLU A 271 -0.98 -7.41 8.83
N GLY A 272 -0.27 -8.08 9.73
CA GLY A 272 0.81 -9.00 9.40
C GLY A 272 2.18 -8.48 9.82
N VAL A 273 3.23 -9.11 9.32
CA VAL A 273 4.63 -8.74 9.62
C VAL A 273 5.14 -7.80 8.53
N ILE A 274 5.61 -6.61 8.92
CA ILE A 274 6.24 -5.62 8.04
C ILE A 274 7.64 -5.33 8.58
N THR A 275 8.67 -5.60 7.78
CA THR A 275 10.08 -5.30 8.15
C THR A 275 10.50 -5.93 9.50
N ASN A 276 10.18 -7.21 9.72
CA ASN A 276 10.46 -7.95 10.97
C ASN A 276 9.76 -7.41 12.24
N LYS A 277 8.67 -6.65 12.08
CA LYS A 277 7.82 -6.19 13.18
C LYS A 277 6.37 -6.53 12.86
N ASP A 278 5.59 -6.86 13.88
CA ASP A 278 4.15 -7.04 13.72
C ASP A 278 3.50 -5.66 13.57
N ALA A 279 2.80 -5.46 12.45
CA ALA A 279 2.10 -4.24 12.12
C ALA A 279 0.64 -4.34 12.56
N PHE A 280 0.17 -3.29 13.22
CA PHE A 280 -1.20 -3.19 13.68
C PHE A 280 -1.80 -1.84 13.35
N LYS A 281 -3.09 -1.83 13.00
CA LYS A 281 -3.91 -0.61 13.03
C LYS A 281 -4.61 -0.51 14.36
N PHE A 282 -4.22 0.49 15.14
CA PHE A 282 -4.80 0.79 16.44
C PHE A 282 -5.81 1.93 16.31
N ASN A 283 -7.04 1.65 16.70
CA ASN A 283 -8.08 2.65 16.91
C ASN A 283 -8.21 2.90 18.41
N LEU A 284 -7.69 4.04 18.86
CA LEU A 284 -7.74 4.43 20.25
C LEU A 284 -8.90 5.40 20.46
N LYS A 285 -9.87 5.01 21.28
CA LYS A 285 -10.95 5.88 21.72
C LYS A 285 -10.69 6.32 23.15
N THR A 286 -10.82 7.61 23.44
CA THR A 286 -10.58 8.17 24.77
C THR A 286 -11.71 9.09 25.21
N SER A 287 -11.88 9.24 26.53
CA SER A 287 -12.84 10.18 27.10
C SER A 287 -12.37 11.65 27.04
N SER A 288 -11.05 11.85 27.02
CA SER A 288 -10.41 13.16 26.91
C SER A 288 -9.33 13.11 25.83
N SER A 289 -9.08 14.24 25.18
CA SER A 289 -7.99 14.35 24.20
C SER A 289 -6.65 14.18 24.90
N ILE A 290 -5.76 13.34 24.34
CA ILE A 290 -4.41 13.12 24.89
C ILE A 290 -3.54 14.33 24.52
N PRO A 291 -2.96 15.06 25.49
CA PRO A 291 -2.05 16.16 25.20
C PRO A 291 -0.83 15.67 24.39
N SER A 292 -0.47 16.39 23.33
CA SER A 292 0.65 16.03 22.44
C SER A 292 1.98 15.89 23.17
N LEU A 293 2.18 16.65 24.25
CA LEU A 293 3.36 16.58 25.11
C LEU A 293 3.52 15.24 25.84
N LEU A 294 2.43 14.47 26.04
CA LEU A 294 2.43 13.18 26.71
C LEU A 294 2.62 12.00 25.74
N ILE A 295 2.41 12.20 24.44
CA ILE A 295 2.45 11.14 23.43
C ILE A 295 3.82 10.44 23.39
N ASN A 296 4.88 11.22 23.25
CA ASN A 296 6.24 10.70 23.14
C ASN A 296 6.74 10.03 24.42
N PRO A 297 6.68 10.66 25.62
CA PRO A 297 7.26 10.06 26.82
C PRO A 297 6.49 8.82 27.31
N LEU A 298 5.22 8.67 26.90
CA LEU A 298 4.41 7.49 27.20
C LEU A 298 4.62 6.33 26.21
N SER A 299 5.30 6.56 25.09
CA SER A 299 5.53 5.55 24.06
C SER A 299 7.00 5.09 24.09
N LYS A 300 7.25 3.85 24.53
CA LYS A 300 8.61 3.30 24.70
C LYS A 300 8.77 2.01 23.91
N ASN A 301 9.89 1.89 23.20
CA ASN A 301 10.25 0.73 22.39
C ASN A 301 9.19 0.33 21.33
N VAL A 302 8.35 1.27 20.92
CA VAL A 302 7.32 1.08 19.90
C VAL A 302 7.45 2.17 18.85
N GLU A 303 7.33 1.79 17.59
CA GLU A 303 7.21 2.74 16.49
C GLU A 303 5.74 2.91 16.13
N TYR A 304 5.29 4.16 16.00
CA TYR A 304 3.92 4.46 15.65
C TYR A 304 3.84 5.64 14.68
N ARG A 305 2.77 5.68 13.89
CA ARG A 305 2.42 6.77 12.98
C ARG A 305 0.94 7.06 13.09
N THR A 306 0.56 8.34 13.11
CA THR A 306 -0.84 8.74 13.07
C THR A 306 -1.33 8.68 11.61
N ILE A 307 -2.54 8.14 11.41
CA ILE A 307 -3.18 7.98 10.08
C ILE A 307 -4.54 8.69 10.00
#